data_AF-A0AAV2YNQ3-F1
#
_entry.id   AF-A0AAV2YNQ3-F1
#
_cell.length_a   1.000
_cell.length_b   1.000
_cell.length_c   1.000
_cell.angle_alpha   90.00
_cell.angle_beta   90.00
_cell.angle_gamma   90.00
#
_symmetry.space_group_name_H-M   'P 1'
#
loop_
_entity.id
_entity.type
_entity.pdbx_description
1 polymer ?
#
loop_
_entity_poly.entity_id
_entity_poly.type
_entity_poly.pdbx_seq_one_letter_code
_entity_poly.pdbx_strand_id
1 'polypeptide(L)'
;MIDHDDFVAWMAKLLTGMHARNLRNCRIVLDNAKYHKEPPASVPKKQNIEAGLIEACERYKFSYSQQDTKDILWEKLASYVAKNIGPVIMDMAAADGYQAIVKGEVGRQYTCQKTFADLRTRLENAFQHLSPTGVQGCIEKAQRSLLGLRGHIVTVDGQSGDSETSSSSDSEGESAGG
;
A
#
# COMPACT_ATOMS: atom_id res chain seq x y z
N MET A 1 -25.49 -10.32 2.22
CA MET A 1 -24.25 -9.82 1.60
C MET A 1 -23.55 -9.06 2.71
N ILE A 2 -22.30 -9.38 3.03
CA ILE A 2 -21.55 -8.70 4.10
C ILE A 2 -21.21 -7.29 3.60
N ASP A 3 -21.53 -6.27 4.38
CA ASP A 3 -21.12 -4.89 4.12
C ASP A 3 -19.88 -4.49 4.95
N HIS A 4 -19.48 -3.22 4.88
CA HIS A 4 -18.31 -2.74 5.59
C HIS A 4 -18.48 -2.76 7.11
N ASP A 5 -19.66 -2.39 7.62
CA ASP A 5 -19.92 -2.31 9.06
C ASP A 5 -19.98 -3.71 9.67
N ASP A 6 -20.62 -4.66 8.97
CA ASP A 6 -20.59 -6.09 9.31
C ASP A 6 -19.15 -6.61 9.41
N PHE A 7 -18.30 -6.23 8.44
CA PHE A 7 -16.91 -6.66 8.41
C PHE A 7 -16.06 -6.02 9.52
N VAL A 8 -16.27 -4.74 9.82
CA VAL A 8 -15.61 -4.04 10.95
C VAL A 8 -15.97 -4.72 12.27
N ALA A 9 -17.25 -5.05 12.48
CA ALA A 9 -17.69 -5.77 13.66
C ALA A 9 -17.08 -7.18 13.75
N TRP A 10 -16.94 -7.87 12.62
CA TRP A 10 -16.26 -9.17 12.55
C TRP A 10 -14.76 -9.05 12.86
N MET A 11 -14.07 -8.03 12.32
CA MET A 11 -12.65 -7.79 12.55
C MET A 11 -12.36 -7.53 14.03
N ALA A 12 -13.20 -6.74 14.71
CA ALA A 12 -13.09 -6.51 16.15
C ALA A 12 -13.18 -7.83 16.96
N LYS A 13 -14.10 -8.72 16.58
CA LYS A 13 -14.23 -10.05 17.21
C LYS A 13 -13.01 -10.93 16.93
N LEU A 14 -12.48 -10.89 15.72
CA LEU A 14 -11.25 -11.61 15.36
C LEU A 14 -10.09 -11.17 16.25
N LEU A 15 -9.82 -9.86 16.30
CA LEU A 15 -8.72 -9.29 17.08
C LEU A 15 -8.85 -9.61 18.57
N THR A 16 -10.05 -9.46 19.14
CA THR A 16 -10.36 -9.89 20.52
C THR A 16 -10.02 -11.37 20.73
N GLY A 17 -10.40 -12.23 19.78
CA GLY A 17 -10.12 -13.66 19.83
C GLY A 17 -8.65 -14.00 19.70
N MET A 18 -7.88 -13.24 18.92
CA MET A 18 -6.43 -13.38 18.78
C MET A 18 -5.72 -12.99 20.07
N HIS A 19 -6.13 -11.87 20.66
CA HIS A 19 -5.60 -11.39 21.93
C HIS A 19 -5.86 -12.38 23.07
N ALA A 20 -7.10 -12.88 23.19
CA ALA A 20 -7.47 -13.88 24.20
C ALA A 20 -6.68 -15.19 24.09
N ARG A 21 -6.15 -15.51 22.90
CA ARG A 21 -5.33 -16.70 22.63
C ARG A 21 -3.82 -16.40 22.69
N ASN A 22 -3.44 -15.17 23.04
CA ASN A 22 -2.05 -14.69 23.07
C ASN A 22 -1.32 -14.92 21.73
N LEU A 23 -2.03 -14.77 20.61
CA LEU A 23 -1.43 -14.84 19.28
C LEU A 23 -0.66 -13.54 19.02
N ARG A 24 0.63 -13.66 18.73
CA ARG A 24 1.55 -12.54 18.47
C ARG A 24 2.19 -12.69 17.10
N ASN A 25 2.69 -11.58 16.55
CA ASN A 25 3.38 -11.54 15.25
C ASN A 25 2.54 -12.11 14.09
N CYS A 26 1.21 -11.98 14.17
CA CYS A 26 0.31 -12.49 13.15
C CYS A 26 0.12 -11.48 12.01
N ARG A 27 0.00 -12.02 10.79
CA ARG A 27 -0.33 -11.25 9.59
C ARG A 27 -1.70 -11.65 9.09
N ILE A 28 -2.60 -10.68 9.00
CA ILE A 28 -3.98 -10.89 8.54
C ILE A 28 -4.01 -10.60 7.04
N VAL A 29 -4.32 -11.59 6.22
CA VAL A 29 -4.30 -11.45 4.75
C VAL A 29 -5.72 -11.53 4.22
N LEU A 30 -6.18 -10.43 3.62
CA LEU A 30 -7.53 -10.23 3.15
C LEU A 30 -7.58 -10.22 1.62
N ASP A 31 -8.69 -10.61 1.01
CA ASP A 31 -8.88 -10.47 -0.43
C ASP A 31 -9.23 -9.02 -0.81
N ASN A 32 -9.21 -8.72 -2.11
CA ASN A 32 -9.39 -7.37 -2.65
C ASN A 32 -10.86 -6.92 -2.70
N ALA A 33 -11.65 -7.26 -1.68
CA ALA A 33 -13.05 -6.89 -1.58
C ALA A 33 -13.21 -5.39 -1.30
N LYS A 34 -14.31 -4.78 -1.77
CA LYS A 34 -14.57 -3.34 -1.58
C LYS A 34 -14.64 -2.96 -0.09
N TYR A 35 -15.37 -3.75 0.70
CA TYR A 35 -15.57 -3.54 2.14
C TYR A 35 -14.29 -3.72 2.98
N HIS A 36 -13.18 -4.23 2.42
CA HIS A 36 -11.87 -4.25 3.09
C HIS A 36 -11.06 -2.97 2.87
N LYS A 37 -11.50 -2.08 1.98
CA LYS A 37 -10.72 -0.91 1.54
C LYS A 37 -11.35 0.41 1.93
N GLU A 38 -12.45 0.38 2.66
CA GLU A 38 -13.16 1.60 2.99
C GLU A 38 -12.36 2.40 4.03
N PRO A 39 -12.11 3.69 3.76
CA PRO A 39 -11.46 4.57 4.72
C PRO A 39 -12.44 4.93 5.85
N PRO A 40 -11.95 5.46 6.98
CA PRO A 40 -12.79 5.91 8.08
C PRO A 40 -13.90 6.87 7.63
N ALA A 41 -15.07 6.80 8.26
CA ALA A 41 -16.21 7.66 7.94
C ALA A 41 -15.91 9.16 8.13
N SER A 42 -14.92 9.50 8.95
CA SER A 42 -14.45 10.88 9.20
C SER A 42 -13.67 11.48 8.02
N VAL A 43 -13.29 10.67 7.04
CA VAL A 43 -12.50 11.10 5.88
C VAL A 43 -13.36 11.90 4.90
N PRO A 44 -12.90 13.09 4.46
CA PRO A 44 -13.64 13.89 3.50
C PRO A 44 -13.78 13.16 2.16
N LYS A 45 -14.89 13.42 1.48
CA LYS A 45 -15.23 12.95 0.14
C LYS A 45 -15.56 14.17 -0.73
N LYS A 46 -15.41 14.05 -2.05
CA LYS A 46 -15.77 15.13 -3.01
C LYS A 46 -17.20 15.67 -2.81
N GLN A 47 -18.11 14.80 -2.38
CA GLN A 47 -19.52 15.13 -2.14
C GLN A 47 -19.78 15.94 -0.86
N ASN A 48 -18.81 16.03 0.07
CA ASN A 48 -18.95 16.89 1.25
C ASN A 48 -19.20 18.35 0.83
N ILE A 49 -19.98 19.07 1.62
CA ILE A 49 -20.18 20.51 1.45
C ILE A 49 -18.87 21.25 1.74
N GLU A 50 -18.75 22.48 1.24
CA GLU A 50 -17.54 23.31 1.38
C GLU A 50 -17.08 23.44 2.83
N ALA A 51 -18.00 23.74 3.76
CA ALA A 51 -17.71 23.81 5.19
C ALA A 51 -17.08 22.52 5.74
N GLY A 52 -17.51 21.35 5.26
CA GLY A 52 -16.94 20.06 5.67
C GLY A 52 -15.56 19.80 5.07
N LEU A 53 -15.24 20.38 3.91
CA LEU A 53 -13.87 20.34 3.38
C LEU A 53 -12.95 21.31 4.12
N ILE A 54 -13.45 22.49 4.51
CA ILE A 54 -12.72 23.43 5.35
C ILE A 54 -12.36 22.79 6.70
N GLU A 55 -13.34 22.17 7.38
CA GLU A 55 -13.09 21.45 8.64
C GLU A 55 -12.04 20.34 8.46
N ALA A 56 -12.06 19.62 7.33
CA ALA A 56 -11.05 18.62 7.03
C ALA A 56 -9.66 19.26 6.76
N CYS A 57 -9.60 20.41 6.08
CA CYS A 57 -8.37 21.17 5.90
C CYS A 57 -7.79 21.59 7.26
N GLU A 58 -8.60 22.10 8.18
CA GLU A 58 -8.18 22.45 9.54
C GLU A 58 -7.66 21.22 10.30
N ARG A 59 -8.41 20.11 10.24
CA ARG A 59 -8.07 18.85 10.91
C ARG A 59 -6.73 18.27 10.44
N TYR A 60 -6.48 18.31 9.13
CA TYR A 60 -5.22 17.84 8.54
C TYR A 60 -4.16 18.94 8.41
N LYS A 61 -4.42 20.15 8.92
CA LYS A 61 -3.52 21.32 8.93
C LYS A 61 -3.08 21.78 7.53
N PHE A 62 -3.98 21.76 6.55
CA PHE A 62 -3.77 22.36 5.23
C PHE A 62 -4.09 23.85 5.24
N SER A 63 -3.28 24.64 4.53
CA SER A 63 -3.61 26.03 4.24
C SER A 63 -4.67 26.12 3.14
N TYR A 64 -5.66 26.98 3.37
CA TYR A 64 -6.69 27.32 2.40
C TYR A 64 -6.89 28.84 2.34
N SER A 65 -7.32 29.32 1.17
CA SER A 65 -7.71 30.71 0.94
C SER A 65 -9.22 30.85 0.96
N GLN A 66 -9.74 32.04 1.28
CA GLN A 66 -11.17 32.35 1.10
C GLN A 66 -11.62 32.33 -0.37
N GLN A 67 -10.67 32.33 -1.30
CA GLN A 67 -10.92 32.21 -2.74
C GLN A 67 -10.84 30.75 -3.23
N ASP A 68 -10.42 29.82 -2.38
CA ASP A 68 -10.34 28.41 -2.77
C ASP A 68 -11.75 27.88 -2.97
N THR A 69 -12.05 27.43 -4.18
CA THR A 69 -13.33 26.78 -4.47
C THR A 69 -13.36 25.39 -3.82
N LYS A 70 -14.57 24.85 -3.64
CA LYS A 70 -14.78 23.47 -3.17
C LYS A 70 -13.90 22.45 -3.93
N ASP A 71 -13.72 22.61 -5.24
CA ASP A 71 -12.90 21.70 -6.04
C ASP A 71 -11.40 21.83 -5.73
N ILE A 72 -10.89 23.05 -5.51
CA ILE A 72 -9.51 23.30 -5.10
C ILE A 72 -9.24 22.70 -3.71
N LEU A 73 -10.17 22.90 -2.76
CA LEU A 73 -10.10 22.29 -1.42
C LEU A 73 -10.06 20.76 -1.51
N TRP A 74 -10.94 20.18 -2.32
CA TRP A 74 -10.99 18.73 -2.53
C TRP A 74 -9.71 18.19 -3.17
N GLU A 75 -9.14 18.86 -4.17
CA GLU A 75 -7.92 18.42 -4.86
C GLU A 75 -6.72 18.30 -3.89
N LYS A 76 -6.54 19.32 -3.04
CA LYS A 76 -5.52 19.33 -1.98
C LYS A 76 -5.72 18.15 -1.02
N LEU A 77 -6.96 17.95 -0.55
CA LEU A 77 -7.30 16.88 0.39
C LEU A 77 -7.20 15.48 -0.24
N ALA A 78 -7.65 15.30 -1.49
CA ALA A 78 -7.69 14.01 -2.15
C ALA A 78 -6.28 13.40 -2.28
N SER A 79 -5.29 14.22 -2.64
CA SER A 79 -3.89 13.80 -2.73
C SER A 79 -3.34 13.35 -1.38
N TYR A 80 -3.73 14.03 -0.29
CA TYR A 80 -3.33 13.65 1.06
C TYR A 80 -4.02 12.36 1.51
N VAL A 81 -5.33 12.27 1.36
CA VAL A 81 -6.15 11.11 1.73
C VAL A 81 -5.62 9.86 1.04
N ALA A 82 -5.38 9.92 -0.28
CA ALA A 82 -4.89 8.78 -1.06
C ALA A 82 -3.50 8.27 -0.61
N LYS A 83 -2.67 9.14 -0.04
CA LYS A 83 -1.30 8.80 0.39
C LYS A 83 -1.20 8.40 1.86
N ASN A 84 -2.03 8.99 2.72
CA ASN A 84 -1.83 8.94 4.17
C ASN A 84 -2.94 8.20 4.91
N ILE A 85 -4.10 7.98 4.28
CA ILE A 85 -5.24 7.37 4.96
C ILE A 85 -5.49 5.99 4.38
N GLY A 86 -5.30 4.98 5.24
CA GLY A 86 -5.57 3.59 4.92
C GLY A 86 -7.02 3.18 5.20
N PRO A 87 -7.37 1.93 4.89
CA PRO A 87 -8.65 1.34 5.27
C PRO A 87 -8.78 1.17 6.79
N VAL A 88 -9.99 1.33 7.33
CA VAL A 88 -10.31 1.19 8.77
C VAL A 88 -9.74 -0.10 9.36
N ILE A 89 -9.88 -1.19 8.62
CA ILE A 89 -9.48 -2.52 9.05
C ILE A 89 -7.96 -2.69 9.22
N MET A 90 -7.15 -1.89 8.52
CA MET A 90 -5.69 -1.90 8.66
C MET A 90 -5.29 -1.17 9.94
N ASP A 91 -5.93 -0.03 10.20
CA ASP A 91 -5.71 0.75 11.42
C ASP A 91 -6.13 -0.05 12.67
N MET A 92 -7.27 -0.76 12.60
CA MET A 92 -7.72 -1.66 13.67
C MET A 92 -6.68 -2.75 13.98
N ALA A 93 -6.15 -3.41 12.94
CA ALA A 93 -5.13 -4.44 13.12
C ALA A 93 -3.85 -3.85 13.72
N ALA A 94 -3.40 -2.70 13.22
CA ALA A 94 -2.19 -2.03 13.67
C ALA A 94 -2.28 -1.59 15.14
N ALA A 95 -3.44 -1.05 15.55
CA ALA A 95 -3.69 -0.65 16.93
C ALA A 95 -3.55 -1.81 17.93
N ASP A 96 -3.90 -3.03 17.50
CA ASP A 96 -3.79 -4.25 18.29
C ASP A 96 -2.45 -4.99 18.08
N GLY A 97 -1.49 -4.37 17.40
CA GLY A 97 -0.14 -4.93 17.19
C GLY A 97 -0.03 -5.98 16.08
N TYR A 98 -1.01 -6.04 15.18
CA TYR A 98 -1.05 -6.93 14.03
C TYR A 98 -0.83 -6.18 12.72
N GLN A 99 -0.46 -6.91 11.66
CA GLN A 99 -0.37 -6.34 10.32
C GLN A 99 -1.46 -6.93 9.41
N ALA A 100 -2.39 -6.10 8.95
CA ALA A 100 -3.35 -6.48 7.91
C ALA A 100 -2.86 -6.09 6.51
N ILE A 101 -3.10 -6.97 5.53
CA ILE A 101 -2.75 -6.75 4.13
C ILE A 101 -3.90 -7.18 3.25
N VAL A 102 -4.37 -6.26 2.42
CA VAL A 102 -5.28 -6.57 1.33
C VAL A 102 -4.44 -7.07 0.16
N LYS A 103 -4.71 -8.31 -0.28
CA LYS A 103 -4.11 -8.86 -1.49
C LYS A 103 -4.42 -7.92 -2.64
N GLY A 104 -3.40 -7.58 -3.43
CA GLY A 104 -3.56 -6.78 -4.65
C GLY A 104 -4.36 -7.50 -5.74
N GLU A 105 -4.09 -7.21 -7.00
CA GLU A 105 -4.81 -7.75 -8.17
C GLU A 105 -4.87 -9.30 -8.27
N VAL A 106 -4.06 -10.00 -7.48
CA VAL A 106 -3.93 -11.46 -7.48
C VAL A 106 -5.00 -12.18 -6.64
N GLY A 107 -5.89 -11.44 -5.94
CA GLY A 107 -6.92 -12.00 -5.06
C GLY A 107 -8.22 -12.48 -5.73
N ARG A 108 -8.31 -12.51 -7.07
CA ARG A 108 -9.56 -12.70 -7.84
C ARG A 108 -9.98 -14.17 -8.01
N GLN A 109 -10.11 -14.94 -6.93
CA GLN A 109 -10.65 -16.32 -7.00
C GLN A 109 -11.70 -16.66 -5.94
N TYR A 110 -12.44 -15.66 -5.44
CA TYR A 110 -13.57 -15.88 -4.55
C TYR A 110 -14.89 -15.71 -5.32
N THR A 111 -15.66 -16.79 -5.42
CA THR A 111 -17.04 -16.76 -5.93
C THR A 111 -18.00 -16.86 -4.75
N CYS A 112 -19.13 -16.16 -4.82
CA CYS A 112 -20.16 -16.04 -3.78
C CYS A 112 -20.89 -17.35 -3.39
N GLN A 113 -20.47 -18.49 -3.95
CA GLN A 113 -21.08 -19.81 -3.73
C GLN A 113 -20.29 -20.70 -2.76
N LYS A 114 -19.13 -20.27 -2.25
CA LYS A 114 -18.25 -21.10 -1.41
C LYS A 114 -18.31 -20.69 0.06
N THR A 115 -18.46 -21.66 0.96
CA THR A 115 -18.52 -21.45 2.41
C THR A 115 -17.11 -21.43 3.03
N PHE A 116 -16.99 -20.92 4.26
CA PHE A 116 -15.74 -21.02 5.03
C PHE A 116 -15.28 -22.47 5.27
N ALA A 117 -16.22 -23.43 5.34
CA ALA A 117 -15.90 -24.85 5.44
C ALA A 117 -15.23 -25.35 4.15
N ASP A 118 -15.75 -24.97 2.98
CA ASP A 118 -15.14 -25.32 1.68
C ASP A 118 -13.73 -24.72 1.53
N LEU A 119 -13.52 -23.50 2.06
CA LEU A 119 -12.21 -22.86 2.08
C LEU A 119 -11.22 -23.60 2.97
N ARG A 120 -11.66 -23.98 4.18
CA ARG A 120 -10.83 -24.75 5.12
C ARG A 120 -10.39 -26.08 4.51
N THR A 121 -11.32 -26.85 3.95
CA THR A 121 -11.01 -28.14 3.31
C THR A 121 -10.04 -27.99 2.14
N ARG A 122 -10.21 -26.95 1.32
CA ARG A 122 -9.29 -26.68 0.19
C ARG A 122 -7.91 -26.26 0.66
N LEU A 123 -7.81 -25.44 1.71
CA LEU A 123 -6.53 -25.06 2.31
C LEU A 123 -5.82 -26.28 2.90
N GLU A 124 -6.52 -27.09 3.68
CA GLU A 124 -5.99 -28.34 4.26
C GLU A 124 -5.45 -29.26 3.15
N ASN A 125 -6.23 -29.48 2.08
CA ASN A 125 -5.80 -30.26 0.93
C ASN A 125 -4.60 -29.63 0.22
N ALA A 126 -4.59 -28.32 0.00
CA ALA A 126 -3.46 -27.64 -0.65
C ALA A 126 -2.17 -27.76 0.18
N PHE A 127 -2.25 -27.70 1.51
CA PHE A 127 -1.11 -27.91 2.40
C PHE A 127 -0.61 -29.35 2.40
N GLN A 128 -1.51 -30.34 2.37
CA GLN A 128 -1.13 -31.75 2.28
C GLN A 128 -0.41 -32.11 0.97
N HIS A 129 -0.74 -31.40 -0.12
CA HIS A 129 -0.13 -31.62 -1.43
C HIS A 129 1.00 -30.62 -1.74
N LEU A 130 1.39 -29.78 -0.77
CA LEU A 130 2.47 -28.83 -0.94
C LEU A 130 3.81 -29.58 -0.96
N SER A 131 4.40 -29.73 -2.14
CA SER A 131 5.67 -30.44 -2.27
C SER A 131 6.84 -29.60 -1.73
N PRO A 132 7.87 -30.23 -1.15
CA PRO A 132 9.11 -29.54 -0.80
C PRO A 132 9.73 -28.80 -1.98
N THR A 133 9.60 -29.35 -3.19
CA THR A 133 10.06 -28.72 -4.44
C THR A 133 9.28 -27.46 -4.80
N GLY A 134 7.99 -27.39 -4.48
CA GLY A 134 7.17 -26.19 -4.67
C GLY A 134 7.59 -25.07 -3.72
N VAL A 135 7.84 -25.40 -2.45
CA VAL A 135 8.36 -24.45 -1.46
C VAL A 135 9.76 -23.96 -1.86
N GLN A 136 10.63 -24.87 -2.27
CA GLN A 136 11.97 -24.54 -2.74
C GLN A 136 11.92 -23.64 -3.98
N GLY A 137 11.08 -23.93 -4.96
CA GLY A 137 10.90 -23.08 -6.15
C GLY A 137 10.43 -21.67 -5.80
N CYS A 138 9.58 -21.51 -4.78
CA CYS A 138 9.20 -20.21 -4.26
C CYS A 138 10.38 -19.46 -3.62
N ILE A 139 11.20 -20.15 -2.83
CA ILE A 139 12.41 -19.58 -2.20
C ILE A 139 13.40 -19.12 -3.29
N GLU A 140 13.68 -19.97 -4.27
CA GLU A 140 14.58 -19.67 -5.37
C GLU A 140 14.08 -18.48 -6.20
N LYS A 141 12.77 -18.37 -6.42
CA LYS A 141 12.17 -17.22 -7.10
C LYS A 141 12.38 -15.93 -6.30
N ALA A 142 12.16 -15.96 -4.99
CA ALA A 142 12.39 -14.81 -4.12
C ALA A 142 13.87 -14.41 -4.09
N GLN A 143 14.79 -15.38 -4.01
CA GLN A 143 16.23 -15.15 -4.08
C GLN A 143 16.64 -14.51 -5.41
N ARG A 144 16.09 -14.99 -6.53
CA ARG A 144 16.36 -14.42 -7.86
C ARG A 144 15.89 -12.96 -7.96
N SER A 145 14.71 -12.64 -7.41
CA SER A 145 14.22 -11.26 -7.35
C SER A 145 15.12 -10.37 -6.49
N LEU A 146 15.59 -10.85 -5.33
CA LEU A 146 16.53 -10.11 -4.46
C LEU A 146 17.87 -9.84 -5.15
N LEU A 147 18.41 -10.84 -5.87
CA LEU A 147 19.64 -10.67 -6.64
C LEU A 147 19.48 -9.67 -7.78
N GLY A 148 18.34 -9.70 -8.48
CA GLY A 148 18.01 -8.71 -9.52
C GLY A 148 17.94 -7.28 -8.97
N LEU A 149 17.28 -7.10 -7.82
CA LEU A 149 17.21 -5.80 -7.15
C LEU A 149 18.59 -5.28 -6.74
N ARG A 150 19.42 -6.16 -6.16
CA ARG A 150 20.81 -5.84 -5.82
C ARG A 150 21.60 -5.39 -7.06
N GLY A 151 21.44 -6.08 -8.19
CA GLY A 151 22.08 -5.71 -9.45
C GLY A 151 21.68 -4.30 -9.90
N HIS A 152 20.39 -3.97 -9.86
CA HIS A 152 19.91 -2.63 -10.20
C HIS A 152 20.48 -1.54 -9.28
N ILE A 153 20.53 -1.78 -7.96
CA ILE A 153 21.12 -0.81 -7.01
C ILE A 153 22.58 -0.52 -7.37
N VAL A 154 23.38 -1.56 -7.63
CA VAL A 154 24.79 -1.41 -8.03
C VAL A 154 24.94 -0.64 -9.35
N THR A 155 24.07 -0.89 -10.33
CA THR A 155 24.08 -0.15 -11.60
C THR A 155 23.75 1.33 -11.41
N VAL A 156 22.76 1.65 -10.58
CA VAL A 156 22.34 3.03 -10.31
C VAL A 156 23.43 3.79 -9.54
N ASP A 157 24.05 3.16 -8.54
CA ASP A 157 25.13 3.77 -7.76
C ASP A 157 26.39 4.00 -8.61
N GLY A 158 26.69 3.10 -9.55
CA GLY A 158 27.82 3.24 -10.48
C GLY A 158 27.65 4.34 -11.54
N GLN A 159 26.42 4.76 -11.83
CA GLN A 159 26.13 5.83 -12.80
C GLN A 159 26.15 7.24 -12.18
N SER A 160 26.27 7.35 -10.85
CA SER A 160 26.28 8.64 -10.14
C SER A 160 27.69 9.26 -10.03
N GLY A 161 28.69 8.70 -10.73
CA GLY A 161 30.11 9.05 -10.56
C GLY A 161 30.76 9.92 -11.65
N ASP A 162 30.17 10.08 -12.84
CA ASP A 162 30.82 10.80 -13.95
C ASP A 162 29.88 11.86 -14.55
N SER A 163 29.95 13.07 -14.01
CA SER A 163 29.62 14.30 -14.73
C SER A 163 30.51 15.42 -14.21
N GLU A 164 30.82 16.36 -15.11
CA GLU A 164 31.81 17.44 -15.05
C GLU A 164 33.24 16.96 -15.40
N THR A 165 33.83 17.32 -16.55
CA THR A 165 34.06 18.71 -16.96
C THR A 165 34.02 18.90 -18.49
N SER A 166 33.12 19.75 -18.98
CA SER A 166 33.28 20.43 -20.27
C SER A 166 34.11 21.70 -20.08
N SER A 167 35.41 21.63 -20.34
CA SER A 167 36.26 22.82 -20.46
C SER A 167 36.34 23.21 -21.94
N SER A 168 35.38 24.02 -22.38
CA SER A 168 35.54 24.80 -23.61
C SER A 168 36.64 25.84 -23.37
N SER A 169 37.75 25.74 -24.11
CA SER A 169 38.65 26.88 -24.28
C SER A 169 38.82 27.14 -25.77
N ASP A 170 38.26 28.27 -26.18
CA ASP A 170 38.36 28.85 -27.50
C ASP A 170 39.83 28.99 -27.91
N SER A 171 40.10 28.60 -29.16
CA SER A 171 41.43 28.72 -29.77
C SER A 171 41.65 30.18 -30.19
N GLU A 172 42.44 30.92 -29.42
CA GLU A 172 43.01 32.17 -29.90
C GLU A 172 44.25 31.86 -30.75
N GLY A 173 44.12 32.10 -32.06
CA GLY A 173 45.23 32.03 -32.99
C GLY A 173 45.99 33.35 -32.99
N GLU A 174 47.27 33.32 -32.62
CA GLU A 174 48.20 34.40 -32.94
C GLU A 174 49.59 33.87 -33.35
N SER A 175 49.90 34.12 -34.62
CA SER A 175 51.18 34.28 -35.35
C SER A 175 52.52 33.87 -34.69
N ALA A 176 53.35 33.12 -35.43
CA ALA A 176 54.58 33.65 -36.07
C ALA A 176 55.53 32.55 -36.64
N GLY A 177 55.99 32.78 -37.88
CA GLY A 177 57.42 32.68 -38.23
C GLY A 177 57.97 31.37 -38.81
N GLY A 178 58.49 31.44 -40.05
CA GLY A 178 59.47 30.49 -40.61
C GLY A 178 59.20 30.08 -42.04
#